data_AF-A0A7X8F6D1-F1
#
_entry.id   AF-A0A7X8F6D1-F1
#
_cell.length_a   1.000
_cell.length_b   1.000
_cell.length_c   1.000
_cell.angle_alpha   90.00
_cell.angle_beta   90.00
_cell.angle_gamma   90.00
#
_symmetry.space_group_name_H-M   'P 1'
#
loop_
_entity.id
_entity.type
_entity.pdbx_description
1 polymer ?
#
loop_
_entity_poly.entity_id
_entity_poly.type
_entity_poly.pdbx_seq_one_letter_code
_entity_poly.pdbx_strand_id
1 'polypeptide(L)'
;ETIKTRRQSEIVDLENRISTFQQTASQELQQKQMELVSVLRDKIIKATAEVGEENNYTYIFDLSTQSIAYHSPKAVDVTPLVKKKLGIK
;
A
#
# COMPACT_ATOMS: atom_id res chain seq x y z
N GLU A 1 53.87 3.70 5.01
CA GLU A 1 52.62 4.33 5.50
C GLU A 1 51.44 4.22 4.52
N THR A 2 51.68 4.22 3.20
CA THR A 2 50.66 4.21 2.14
C THR A 2 49.60 3.11 2.21
N ILE A 3 49.96 1.87 2.56
CA ILE A 3 48.99 0.75 2.62
C ILE A 3 48.02 0.90 3.80
N LYS A 4 48.49 1.41 4.94
CA LYS A 4 47.67 1.61 6.14
C LYS A 4 46.64 2.72 5.91
N THR A 5 47.07 3.84 5.34
CA THR A 5 46.19 4.96 4.97
C THR A 5 45.17 4.56 3.91
N ARG A 6 45.58 3.77 2.91
CA ARG A 6 44.66 3.26 1.88
C ARG A 6 43.57 2.36 2.46
N ARG A 7 43.93 1.41 3.33
CA ARG A 7 42.95 0.54 4.02
C ARG A 7 42.01 1.34 4.94
N GLN A 8 42.52 2.36 5.63
CA GLN A 8 41.68 3.24 6.45
C GLN A 8 40.65 3.99 5.58
N SER A 9 41.07 4.50 4.43
CA SER A 9 40.18 5.17 3.48
C SER A 9 39.13 4.22 2.90
N GLU A 10 39.50 2.97 2.60
CA GLU A 10 38.55 1.95 2.13
C GLU A 10 37.50 1.61 3.19
N ILE A 11 37.89 1.53 4.46
CA ILE A 11 36.93 1.29 5.57
C ILE A 11 35.92 2.43 5.65
N VAL A 12 36.38 3.68 5.62
CA VAL A 12 35.49 4.86 5.68
C VAL A 12 34.55 4.92 4.47
N ASP A 13 35.03 4.58 3.27
CA ASP A 13 34.18 4.51 2.08
C ASP A 13 33.10 3.43 2.21
N LEU A 14 33.48 2.24 2.71
CA LEU A 14 32.54 1.15 2.97
C LEU A 14 31.49 1.54 4.02
N GLU A 15 31.88 2.20 5.10
CA GLU A 15 30.97 2.71 6.12
C GLU A 15 29.96 3.71 5.55
N ASN A 16 30.42 4.65 4.74
CA ASN A 16 29.55 5.61 4.05
C ASN A 16 28.56 4.91 3.13
N ARG A 17 29.03 3.94 2.33
CA ARG A 17 28.18 3.16 1.43
C ARG A 17 27.13 2.34 2.18
N ILE A 18 27.48 1.76 3.32
CA ILE A 18 26.54 1.03 4.19
C ILE A 18 25.47 1.99 4.71
N SER A 19 25.86 3.16 5.21
CA SER A 19 24.94 4.17 5.71
C SER A 19 23.97 4.65 4.63
N THR A 20 24.48 4.99 3.45
CA THR A 20 23.64 5.39 2.31
C THR A 20 22.70 4.26 1.88
N PHE A 21 23.20 3.02 1.79
CA PHE A 21 22.36 1.88 1.41
C PHE A 21 21.22 1.65 2.41
N GLN A 22 21.49 1.74 3.71
CA GLN A 22 20.46 1.59 4.75
C GLN A 22 19.38 2.68 4.64
N GLN A 23 19.77 3.92 4.37
CA GLN A 23 18.84 5.02 4.16
C GLN A 23 17.98 4.81 2.92
N THR A 24 18.60 4.49 1.78
CA THR A 24 17.89 4.26 0.51
C THR A 24 16.96 3.06 0.60
N ALA A 25 17.41 1.94 1.17
CA ALA A 25 16.58 0.74 1.32
C ALA A 25 15.34 1.00 2.19
N SER A 26 15.47 1.83 3.24
CA SER A 26 14.33 2.21 4.08
C SER A 26 13.31 3.06 3.32
N GLN A 27 13.77 4.00 2.50
CA GLN A 27 12.91 4.82 1.64
C GLN A 27 12.22 4.00 0.56
N GLU A 28 12.97 3.12 -0.13
CA GLU A 28 12.44 2.22 -1.15
C GLU A 28 11.39 1.28 -0.57
N LEU A 29 11.61 0.73 0.62
CA LEU A 29 10.63 -0.11 1.30
C LEU A 29 9.32 0.65 1.58
N GLN A 30 9.42 1.87 2.10
CA GLN A 30 8.26 2.72 2.36
C GLN A 30 7.52 3.04 1.05
N GLN A 31 8.25 3.39 0.00
CA GLN A 31 7.68 3.69 -1.32
C GLN A 31 6.99 2.46 -1.91
N LYS A 32 7.60 1.28 -1.80
CA LYS A 32 7.00 0.04 -2.29
C LYS A 32 5.74 -0.34 -1.53
N GLN A 33 5.71 -0.13 -0.21
CA GLN A 33 4.51 -0.32 0.59
C GLN A 33 3.38 0.60 0.12
N MET A 34 3.66 1.89 -0.11
CA MET A 34 2.67 2.83 -0.63
C MET A 34 2.17 2.45 -2.03
N GLU A 35 3.07 2.04 -2.93
CA GLU A 35 2.73 1.59 -4.28
C GLU A 35 1.79 0.37 -4.24
N LEU A 36 2.15 -0.66 -3.46
CA LEU A 36 1.35 -1.87 -3.33
C LEU A 36 -0.03 -1.59 -2.73
N VAL A 37 -0.10 -0.71 -1.72
CA VAL A 37 -1.37 -0.29 -1.11
C VAL A 37 -2.23 0.49 -2.12
N SER A 38 -1.63 1.38 -2.92
CA SER A 38 -2.35 2.12 -3.97
C SER A 38 -2.97 1.18 -4.99
N VAL A 39 -2.18 0.25 -5.53
CA VAL A 39 -2.66 -0.72 -6.53
C VAL A 39 -3.76 -1.60 -5.97
N LEU A 40 -3.65 -2.01 -4.70
CA LEU A 40 -4.71 -2.77 -4.03
C LEU A 40 -5.99 -1.94 -3.90
N ARG A 41 -5.87 -0.67 -3.51
CA ARG A 41 -7.02 0.25 -3.40
C ARG A 41 -7.73 0.43 -4.73
N ASP A 42 -6.98 0.60 -5.82
CA ASP A 42 -7.56 0.74 -7.16
C ASP A 42 -8.31 -0.51 -7.60
N LYS A 43 -7.77 -1.71 -7.30
CA LYS A 43 -8.46 -2.97 -7.54
C LYS A 43 -9.78 -3.06 -6.76
N ILE A 44 -9.78 -2.64 -5.49
CA ILE A 44 -10.98 -2.62 -4.65
C ILE A 44 -12.02 -1.65 -5.22
N ILE A 45 -11.61 -0.43 -5.60
CA ILE A 45 -12.51 0.58 -6.18
C ILE A 45 -13.13 0.05 -7.47
N LYS A 46 -12.33 -0.55 -8.35
CA LYS A 46 -12.82 -1.13 -9.60
C LYS A 46 -13.83 -2.25 -9.35
N ALA A 47 -13.50 -3.21 -8.48
CA ALA A 47 -14.40 -4.30 -8.13
C ALA A 47 -15.68 -3.80 -7.47
N THR A 48 -15.58 -2.73 -6.67
CA THR A 48 -16.73 -2.05 -6.05
C THR A 48 -17.64 -1.41 -7.09
N ALA A 49 -17.06 -0.72 -8.08
CA ALA A 49 -17.81 -0.13 -9.18
C ALA A 49 -18.55 -1.20 -10.01
N GLU A 50 -17.87 -2.30 -10.35
CA GLU A 50 -18.48 -3.43 -11.06
C GLU A 50 -19.67 -4.02 -10.29
N VAL A 51 -19.52 -4.23 -8.97
CA VAL A 51 -20.62 -4.68 -8.11
C VAL A 51 -21.76 -3.66 -8.06
N GLY A 52 -21.43 -2.36 -8.04
CA GLY A 52 -22.40 -1.26 -8.08
C GLY A 52 -23.27 -1.30 -9.34
N GLU A 53 -22.64 -1.44 -10.51
CA GLU A 53 -23.32 -1.54 -11.79
C GLU A 53 -24.14 -2.84 -11.91
N GLU A 54 -23.58 -3.99 -11.51
CA GLU A 54 -24.28 -5.29 -11.59
C GLU A 54 -25.53 -5.39 -10.71
N ASN A 55 -25.57 -4.63 -9.60
CA ASN A 55 -26.64 -4.70 -8.60
C ASN A 55 -27.44 -3.40 -8.51
N ASN A 56 -27.24 -2.47 -9.45
CA ASN A 56 -27.94 -1.20 -9.57
C ASN A 56 -27.86 -0.32 -8.30
N TYR A 57 -26.70 -0.29 -7.64
CA TYR A 57 -26.49 0.60 -6.49
C TYR A 57 -26.13 2.01 -6.95
N THR A 58 -26.81 3.01 -6.38
CA THR A 58 -26.53 4.43 -6.68
C THR A 58 -25.24 4.92 -6.02
N TYR A 59 -24.94 4.45 -4.80
CA TYR A 59 -23.74 4.80 -4.06
C TYR A 59 -23.27 3.64 -3.20
N ILE A 60 -21.95 3.48 -3.09
CA ILE A 60 -21.30 2.57 -2.16
C ILE A 60 -20.35 3.41 -1.32
N PHE A 61 -20.41 3.24 0.00
CA PHE A 61 -19.60 3.98 0.96
C PHE A 61 -18.59 3.06 1.63
N ASP A 62 -17.35 3.55 1.79
CA ASP A 62 -16.33 2.92 2.61
C ASP A 62 -16.55 3.31 4.07
N LEU A 63 -16.93 2.34 4.91
CA LEU A 63 -17.16 2.58 6.33
C LEU A 63 -15.85 2.67 7.14
N SER A 64 -14.70 2.36 6.56
CA SER A 64 -13.40 2.47 7.22
C SER A 64 -12.93 3.92 7.42
N THR A 65 -13.43 4.85 6.59
CA THR A 65 -13.01 6.26 6.61
C THR A 65 -13.69 7.08 7.72
N GLN A 66 -14.54 6.48 8.55
CA GLN A 66 -15.30 7.13 9.64
C GLN A 66 -16.05 8.41 9.23
N SER A 67 -16.27 8.61 7.93
CA SER A 67 -16.93 9.80 7.36
C SER A 67 -18.45 9.70 7.39
N ILE A 68 -19.00 8.52 7.67
CA ILE A 68 -20.43 8.26 7.75
C ILE A 68 -20.85 8.24 9.22
N ALA A 69 -21.55 9.28 9.66
CA ALA A 69 -22.03 9.41 11.04
C ALA A 69 -23.07 8.34 11.43
N TYR A 70 -23.85 7.87 10.46
CA TYR A 70 -24.87 6.84 10.66
C TYR A 70 -25.14 6.10 9.35
N HIS A 71 -25.28 4.78 9.42
CA HIS A 71 -25.85 3.97 8.36
C HIS A 71 -26.98 3.09 8.92
N SER A 72 -28.04 2.91 8.14
CA SER A 72 -29.17 2.09 8.55
C SER A 72 -28.76 0.62 8.63
N PRO A 73 -29.31 -0.18 9.56
CA PRO A 73 -29.21 -1.65 9.51
C PRO A 73 -29.81 -2.27 8.23
N LYS A 74 -30.62 -1.50 7.48
CA LYS A 74 -31.14 -1.90 6.17
C LYS A 74 -30.15 -1.65 5.02
N ALA A 75 -29.00 -1.02 5.29
CA ALA A 75 -27.95 -0.85 4.31
C ALA A 75 -27.42 -2.22 3.87
N VAL A 76 -27.12 -2.35 2.58
CA VAL A 76 -26.60 -3.59 2.02
C VAL A 76 -25.08 -3.59 2.16
N ASP A 77 -24.55 -4.61 2.83
CA ASP A 77 -23.11 -4.86 2.85
C ASP A 77 -22.67 -5.55 1.56
N VAL A 78 -21.95 -4.82 0.72
CA VAL A 78 -21.41 -5.32 -0.55
C VAL A 78 -20.02 -5.93 -0.41
N THR A 79 -19.40 -5.88 0.79
CA THR A 79 -18.06 -6.42 1.05
C THR A 79 -17.90 -7.88 0.60
N PRO A 80 -18.88 -8.80 0.86
CA PRO A 80 -18.78 -10.17 0.38
C PRO A 80 -18.78 -10.29 -1.16
N LEU A 81 -19.55 -9.43 -1.84
CA LEU A 81 -19.63 -9.41 -3.31
C LEU A 81 -18.32 -8.92 -3.92
N VAL A 82 -17.75 -7.86 -3.36
CA VAL A 82 -16.46 -7.29 -3.79
C VAL A 82 -15.32 -8.31 -3.57
N LYS A 83 -15.28 -8.97 -2.41
CA LYS A 83 -14.30 -10.05 -2.14
C LYS A 83 -14.39 -11.19 -3.16
N LYS A 84 -15.61 -11.64 -3.46
CA LYS A 84 -15.86 -12.65 -4.49
C LYS A 84 -15.34 -12.22 -5.86
N LYS A 85 -15.54 -10.95 -6.22
CA LYS A 85 -15.06 -10.38 -7.49
C LYS A 85 -13.53 -10.29 -7.57
N LEU A 86 -12.88 -9.99 -6.44
CA LEU A 86 -11.43 -9.98 -6.32
C LEU A 86 -10.82 -11.39 -6.22
N GLY A 87 -11.64 -12.44 -6.14
CA GLY A 87 -11.16 -13.83 -6.00
C GLY A 87 -10.56 -14.14 -4.63
N ILE A 88 -10.89 -13.34 -3.61
CA ILE A 88 -10.40 -13.49 -2.24
C ILE A 88 -11.47 -14.22 -1.44
N LYS A 89 -11.11 -15.33 -0.79
CA LYS A 89 -12.01 -16.07 0.12
C LYS A 89 -12.07 -15.41 1.49
#